data_AF-A0A379UR09-F1
#
_entry.id   AF-A0A379UR09-F1
#
_cell.length_a   1.000
_cell.length_b   1.000
_cell.length_c   1.000
_cell.angle_alpha   90.00
_cell.angle_beta   90.00
_cell.angle_gamma   90.00
#
_symmetry.space_group_name_H-M   'P 1'
#
loop_
_entity.id
_entity.type
_entity.pdbx_description
1 polymer ?
#
loop_
_entity_poly.entity_id
_entity_poly.type
_entity_poly.pdbx_seq_one_letter_code
_entity_poly.pdbx_strand_id
1 'polypeptide(L)'
;MKPEEVEWRDNGLDGKLDLVVTLDFRLSSTCLYSDIVLPTATWYEKDDMNTSDMHPFIHPLSAAVDPAWESKSDWEIYKGIAKKFSEVCVGHLGKETDVVTLPIQHDSAAELAQPLDVKDWKKGECDLIPGKTAPHIMTVERDYPATYERFTSIGPLMEKIGNGGKGIAWNTPERNGLAA
;
A
#
# COMPACT_ATOMS: atom_id res chain seq x y z
N MET A 1 -36.46 5.19 -6.77
CA MET A 1 -35.67 6.31 -6.23
C MET A 1 -34.24 6.12 -6.73
N LYS A 2 -33.66 7.12 -7.39
CA LYS A 2 -32.26 7.10 -7.87
C LYS A 2 -31.40 7.90 -6.87
N PRO A 3 -30.09 7.61 -6.73
CA PRO A 3 -29.21 8.37 -5.82
C PRO A 3 -29.11 9.85 -6.25
N GLU A 4 -28.83 10.73 -5.29
CA GLU A 4 -28.71 12.18 -5.52
C GLU A 4 -27.25 12.64 -5.67
N GLU A 5 -26.28 11.91 -5.10
CA GLU A 5 -24.84 12.26 -5.13
C GLU A 5 -24.01 11.40 -6.09
N VAL A 6 -24.63 10.43 -6.77
CA VAL A 6 -23.97 9.51 -7.70
C VAL A 6 -24.73 9.49 -9.01
N GLU A 7 -24.00 9.55 -10.13
CA GLU A 7 -24.60 9.43 -11.46
C GLU A 7 -25.20 8.02 -11.63
N TRP A 8 -26.50 7.95 -11.90
CA TRP A 8 -27.19 6.69 -12.19
C TRP A 8 -27.23 6.43 -13.70
N ARG A 9 -26.85 5.22 -14.12
CA ARG A 9 -26.98 4.74 -15.51
C ARG A 9 -27.77 3.44 -15.52
N ASP A 10 -28.80 3.37 -16.37
CA ASP A 10 -29.66 2.18 -16.45
C ASP A 10 -28.90 0.94 -16.99
N ASN A 11 -27.87 1.18 -17.82
CA ASN A 11 -26.88 0.18 -18.20
C ASN A 11 -25.55 0.52 -17.50
N GLY A 12 -25.14 -0.36 -16.59
CA GLY A 12 -23.90 -0.21 -15.84
C GLY A 12 -22.65 -0.41 -16.71
N LEU A 13 -21.50 -0.05 -16.13
CA LEU A 13 -20.19 -0.40 -16.66
C LEU A 13 -19.83 -1.82 -16.20
N ASP A 14 -19.68 -2.73 -17.15
CA ASP A 14 -19.20 -4.10 -16.92
C ASP A 14 -17.70 -4.21 -17.26
N GLY A 15 -17.02 -5.24 -16.74
CA GLY A 15 -15.65 -5.58 -17.13
C GLY A 15 -14.60 -4.50 -16.83
N LYS A 16 -14.74 -3.77 -15.72
CA LYS A 16 -13.89 -2.60 -15.39
C LYS A 16 -12.41 -2.91 -15.14
N LEU A 17 -12.07 -4.15 -14.86
CA LEU A 17 -10.70 -4.55 -14.56
C LEU A 17 -10.00 -4.90 -15.87
N ASP A 18 -9.09 -4.04 -16.31
CA ASP A 18 -8.32 -4.27 -17.55
C ASP A 18 -7.26 -5.38 -17.39
N LEU A 19 -6.84 -5.66 -16.16
CA LEU A 19 -5.87 -6.71 -15.84
C LEU A 19 -6.06 -7.24 -14.41
N VAL A 20 -6.19 -8.56 -14.27
CA VAL A 20 -6.23 -9.27 -12.98
C VAL A 20 -5.02 -10.20 -12.89
N VAL A 21 -4.10 -9.87 -11.98
CA VAL A 21 -2.91 -10.68 -11.68
C VAL A 21 -3.05 -11.30 -10.30
N THR A 22 -2.98 -12.63 -10.21
CA THR A 22 -3.06 -13.37 -8.94
C THR A 22 -1.78 -14.15 -8.69
N LEU A 23 -1.25 -14.05 -7.48
CA LEU A 23 -0.13 -14.85 -6.98
C LEU A 23 -0.70 -15.95 -6.07
N ASP A 24 -0.47 -17.21 -6.41
CA ASP A 24 -0.97 -18.33 -5.60
C ASP A 24 -0.08 -19.57 -5.82
N PHE A 25 0.04 -20.41 -4.80
CA PHE A 25 0.76 -21.69 -4.87
C PHE A 25 -0.17 -22.83 -5.29
N ARG A 26 -1.48 -22.57 -5.37
CA ARG A 26 -2.49 -23.48 -5.91
C ARG A 26 -3.40 -22.73 -6.86
N LEU A 27 -3.98 -23.44 -7.83
CA LEU A 27 -4.96 -22.85 -8.74
C LEU A 27 -6.30 -22.67 -8.00
N SER A 28 -6.44 -21.56 -7.29
CA SER A 28 -7.66 -21.19 -6.58
C SER A 28 -8.75 -20.71 -7.55
N SER A 29 -9.97 -20.54 -7.05
CA SER A 29 -11.05 -19.97 -7.86
C SER A 29 -10.69 -18.58 -8.38
N THR A 30 -9.95 -17.76 -7.62
CA THR A 30 -9.48 -16.45 -8.11
C THR A 30 -8.52 -16.60 -9.27
N CYS A 31 -7.54 -17.52 -9.18
CA CYS A 31 -6.63 -17.82 -10.27
C CYS A 31 -7.37 -18.24 -11.54
N LEU A 32 -8.43 -19.04 -11.41
CA LEU A 32 -9.23 -19.52 -12.56
C LEU A 32 -9.88 -18.38 -13.35
N TYR A 33 -10.16 -17.24 -12.71
CA TYR A 33 -10.73 -16.04 -13.34
C TYR A 33 -9.72 -14.92 -13.57
N SER A 34 -8.42 -15.17 -13.34
CA SER A 34 -7.36 -14.17 -13.53
C SER A 34 -6.78 -14.24 -14.94
N ASP A 35 -6.29 -13.10 -15.44
CA ASP A 35 -5.60 -13.04 -16.74
C ASP A 35 -4.17 -13.59 -16.63
N ILE A 36 -3.51 -13.34 -15.49
CA ILE A 36 -2.15 -13.80 -15.20
C ILE A 36 -2.13 -14.47 -13.83
N VAL A 37 -1.57 -15.67 -13.77
CA VAL A 37 -1.31 -16.38 -12.52
C VAL A 37 0.20 -16.54 -12.36
N LEU A 38 0.74 -16.06 -11.24
CA LEU A 38 2.15 -16.17 -10.90
C LEU A 38 2.33 -17.21 -9.78
N PRO A 39 3.23 -18.20 -9.94
CA PRO A 39 3.44 -19.22 -8.91
C PRO A 39 4.18 -18.61 -7.72
N THR A 40 3.50 -18.47 -6.57
CA THR A 40 4.15 -18.06 -5.32
C THR A 40 4.65 -19.28 -4.54
N ALA A 41 5.69 -19.09 -3.74
CA ALA A 41 6.24 -20.12 -2.85
C ALA A 41 5.25 -20.46 -1.72
N THR A 42 5.20 -21.73 -1.32
CA THR A 42 4.44 -22.13 -0.14
C THR A 42 5.08 -21.58 1.14
N TRP A 43 4.39 -21.76 2.28
CA TRP A 43 4.90 -21.30 3.57
C TRP A 43 6.17 -22.04 4.05
N TYR A 44 6.51 -23.18 3.44
CA TYR A 44 7.70 -23.97 3.77
C TYR A 44 8.88 -23.71 2.82
N GLU A 45 8.76 -22.72 1.94
CA GLU A 45 9.73 -22.42 0.89
C GLU A 45 10.17 -20.95 0.92
N LYS A 46 9.83 -20.21 1.98
CA LYS A 46 10.17 -18.79 2.12
C LYS A 46 10.37 -18.38 3.57
N ASP A 47 11.17 -17.33 3.76
CA ASP A 47 11.38 -16.70 5.05
C ASP A 47 10.40 -15.54 5.25
N ASP A 48 9.72 -15.53 6.39
CA ASP A 48 8.79 -14.46 6.80
C ASP A 48 8.55 -14.53 8.33
N MET A 49 7.71 -13.67 8.89
CA MET A 49 7.33 -13.69 10.31
C MET A 49 5.81 -13.84 10.48
N ASN A 50 5.40 -14.47 11.59
CA ASN A 50 4.00 -14.60 11.97
C ASN A 50 3.77 -14.24 13.45
N THR A 51 2.63 -13.60 13.72
CA THR A 51 2.11 -13.27 15.05
C THR A 51 0.59 -13.45 15.05
N SER A 52 -0.03 -13.57 16.24
CA SER A 52 -1.48 -13.66 16.41
C SER A 52 -1.92 -13.07 17.74
N ASP A 53 -3.17 -12.58 17.82
CA ASP A 53 -3.82 -12.12 19.05
C ASP A 53 -3.85 -13.17 20.17
N MET A 54 -3.79 -14.46 19.82
CA MET A 54 -3.98 -15.57 20.76
C MET A 54 -2.81 -15.78 21.72
N HIS A 55 -1.62 -15.27 21.40
CA HIS A 55 -0.41 -15.48 22.19
C HIS A 55 0.65 -14.41 21.96
N PRO A 56 1.60 -14.20 22.90
CA PRO A 56 2.62 -13.15 22.77
C PRO A 56 3.87 -13.57 21.98
N PHE A 57 3.84 -14.70 21.25
CA PHE A 57 4.99 -15.18 20.49
C PHE A 57 5.04 -14.59 19.08
N ILE A 58 6.25 -14.24 18.65
CA ILE A 58 6.63 -14.03 17.26
C ILE A 58 7.50 -15.22 16.82
N HIS A 59 7.21 -15.79 15.66
CA HIS A 59 7.97 -16.91 15.12
C HIS A 59 8.09 -16.83 13.59
N PRO A 60 9.14 -17.41 13.00
CA PRO A 60 9.36 -17.32 11.56
C PRO A 60 8.53 -18.33 10.77
N LEU A 61 8.34 -18.05 9.50
CA LEU A 61 8.33 -19.05 8.42
C LEU A 61 9.77 -19.21 7.95
N SER A 62 10.17 -20.42 7.58
CA SER A 62 11.51 -20.68 7.09
C SER A 62 11.47 -21.59 5.88
N ALA A 63 12.32 -21.28 4.89
CA ALA A 63 12.49 -22.14 3.73
C ALA A 63 13.12 -23.49 4.16
N ALA A 64 12.31 -24.53 4.23
CA ALA A 64 12.78 -25.90 4.45
C ALA A 64 13.56 -26.41 3.22
N VAL A 65 13.16 -25.96 2.04
CA VAL A 65 13.80 -26.15 0.74
C VAL A 65 13.59 -24.92 -0.13
N ASP A 66 14.36 -24.79 -1.20
CA ASP A 66 14.10 -23.76 -2.22
C ASP A 66 12.70 -23.95 -2.84
N PRO A 67 12.02 -22.86 -3.24
CA PRO A 67 10.71 -22.95 -3.89
C PRO A 67 10.72 -23.90 -5.09
N ALA A 68 9.78 -24.86 -5.11
CA ALA A 68 9.71 -25.83 -6.17
C ALA A 68 9.39 -25.19 -7.54
N TRP A 69 9.96 -25.78 -8.59
CA TRP A 69 9.82 -25.33 -9.98
C TRP A 69 10.23 -23.87 -10.20
N GLU A 70 9.34 -23.05 -10.76
CA GLU A 70 9.59 -21.63 -11.05
C GLU A 70 8.93 -20.70 -10.02
N SER A 71 8.46 -21.27 -8.90
CA SER A 71 7.84 -20.47 -7.85
C SER A 71 8.84 -19.54 -7.18
N LYS A 72 8.35 -18.42 -6.65
CA LYS A 72 9.15 -17.41 -5.93
C LYS A 72 8.36 -16.90 -4.74
N SER A 73 9.02 -16.43 -3.69
CA SER A 73 8.31 -15.74 -2.61
C SER A 73 7.62 -14.47 -3.13
N ASP A 74 6.53 -14.06 -2.48
CA ASP A 74 5.80 -12.84 -2.86
C ASP A 74 6.73 -11.62 -2.90
N TRP A 75 7.69 -11.55 -1.94
CA TRP A 75 8.73 -10.54 -1.90
C TRP A 75 9.57 -10.49 -3.18
N GLU A 76 10.11 -11.62 -3.62
CA GLU A 76 10.95 -11.67 -4.83
C GLU A 76 10.12 -11.47 -6.11
N ILE A 77 8.83 -11.86 -6.13
CA ILE A 77 7.91 -11.55 -7.23
C ILE A 77 7.72 -10.04 -7.36
N TYR A 78 7.33 -9.35 -6.29
CA TYR A 78 7.14 -7.89 -6.33
C TYR A 78 8.43 -7.13 -6.55
N LYS A 79 9.56 -7.58 -6.02
CA LYS A 79 10.89 -7.03 -6.31
C LYS A 79 11.24 -7.15 -7.80
N GLY A 80 10.96 -8.30 -8.41
CA GLY A 80 11.12 -8.51 -9.85
C GLY A 80 10.22 -7.61 -10.69
N ILE A 81 8.97 -7.43 -10.27
CA ILE A 81 8.02 -6.49 -10.91
C ILE A 81 8.53 -5.04 -10.77
N ALA A 82 8.97 -4.62 -9.58
CA ALA A 82 9.50 -3.28 -9.34
C ALA A 82 10.74 -3.00 -10.21
N LYS A 83 11.62 -3.99 -10.37
CA LYS A 83 12.75 -3.93 -11.30
C LYS A 83 12.29 -3.69 -12.72
N LYS A 84 11.35 -4.51 -13.21
CA LYS A 84 10.87 -4.40 -14.59
C LYS A 84 10.10 -3.11 -14.83
N PHE A 85 9.29 -2.69 -13.87
CA PHE A 85 8.58 -1.42 -13.91
C PHE A 85 9.53 -0.24 -14.03
N SER A 86 10.61 -0.22 -13.23
CA SER A 86 11.60 0.86 -13.25
C SER A 86 12.31 0.98 -14.61
N GLU A 87 12.49 -0.14 -15.32
CA GLU A 87 13.01 -0.12 -16.70
C GLU A 87 11.96 0.38 -17.71
N VAL A 88 10.73 -0.13 -17.61
CA VAL A 88 9.67 0.11 -18.62
C VAL A 88 9.04 1.49 -18.49
N CYS A 89 9.05 2.11 -17.31
CA CYS A 89 8.46 3.42 -17.10
C CYS A 89 9.28 4.57 -17.71
N VAL A 90 10.56 4.35 -18.05
CA VAL A 90 11.44 5.40 -18.58
C VAL A 90 10.93 5.92 -19.92
N GLY A 91 10.82 7.24 -20.03
CA GLY A 91 10.23 7.92 -21.20
C GLY A 91 8.70 8.09 -21.10
N HIS A 92 8.06 7.46 -20.11
CA HIS A 92 6.63 7.60 -19.83
C HIS A 92 6.35 8.27 -18.48
N LEU A 93 7.09 7.90 -17.44
CA LEU A 93 7.01 8.43 -16.07
C LEU A 93 8.41 8.69 -15.52
N GLY A 94 8.64 9.91 -15.04
CA GLY A 94 9.90 10.36 -14.47
C GLY A 94 9.76 10.69 -12.98
N LYS A 95 10.12 11.92 -12.62
CA LYS A 95 9.90 12.49 -11.29
C LYS A 95 8.61 13.29 -11.32
N GLU A 96 7.58 12.74 -10.71
CA GLU A 96 6.23 13.30 -10.78
C GLU A 96 5.76 13.78 -9.40
N THR A 97 4.97 14.84 -9.42
CA THR A 97 4.25 15.33 -8.24
C THR A 97 2.84 14.77 -8.24
N ASP A 98 2.52 13.92 -7.27
CA ASP A 98 1.20 13.32 -7.09
C ASP A 98 0.38 14.07 -6.04
N VAL A 99 -0.93 14.21 -6.26
CA VAL A 99 -1.87 14.85 -5.34
C VAL A 99 -2.73 13.78 -4.68
N VAL A 100 -2.47 13.53 -3.39
CA VAL A 100 -3.08 12.44 -2.63
C VAL A 100 -4.05 13.00 -1.60
N THR A 101 -5.30 12.54 -1.63
CA THR A 101 -6.26 12.81 -0.56
C THR A 101 -6.03 11.85 0.60
N LEU A 102 -5.85 12.39 1.81
CA LEU A 102 -5.72 11.60 3.04
C LEU A 102 -6.88 11.97 3.98
N PRO A 103 -7.76 11.02 4.37
CA PRO A 103 -8.84 11.35 5.30
C PRO A 103 -8.27 11.77 6.65
N ILE A 104 -9.11 12.43 7.44
CA ILE A 104 -8.76 12.80 8.82
C ILE A 104 -8.46 11.52 9.60
N GLN A 105 -7.26 11.44 10.20
CA GLN A 105 -6.78 10.25 10.88
C GLN A 105 -7.13 10.31 12.38
N HIS A 106 -7.64 9.21 12.92
CA HIS A 106 -7.61 8.96 14.37
C HIS A 106 -6.15 8.89 14.84
N ASP A 107 -5.92 9.12 16.13
CA ASP A 107 -4.58 9.16 16.75
C ASP A 107 -3.69 10.24 16.11
N SER A 108 -4.31 11.30 15.58
CA SER A 108 -3.64 12.50 15.09
C SER A 108 -4.35 13.73 15.63
N ALA A 109 -3.66 14.87 15.70
CA ALA A 109 -4.29 16.11 16.16
C ALA A 109 -5.54 16.51 15.33
N ALA A 110 -5.63 16.06 14.07
CA ALA A 110 -6.74 16.34 13.18
C ALA A 110 -8.03 15.59 13.56
N GLU A 111 -7.97 14.57 14.41
CA GLU A 111 -9.16 13.80 14.83
C GLU A 111 -10.24 14.68 15.48
N LEU A 112 -9.84 15.83 16.05
CA LEU A 112 -10.72 16.86 16.61
C LEU A 112 -11.29 17.77 15.50
N ALA A 113 -11.95 17.17 14.52
CA ALA A 113 -12.39 17.82 13.28
C ALA A 113 -13.66 18.69 13.44
N GLN A 114 -14.82 18.04 13.56
CA GLN A 114 -16.13 18.68 13.73
C GLN A 114 -16.73 18.24 15.08
N PRO A 115 -16.60 19.05 16.14
CA PRO A 115 -16.79 18.56 17.52
C PRO A 115 -18.25 18.43 17.96
N LEU A 116 -19.18 19.16 17.33
CA LEU A 116 -20.56 19.30 17.83
C LEU A 116 -21.62 18.84 16.83
N ASP A 117 -21.39 19.06 15.55
CA ASP A 117 -22.34 18.82 14.48
C ASP A 117 -21.62 18.34 13.21
N VAL A 118 -22.39 18.02 12.19
CA VAL A 118 -21.90 17.65 10.86
C VAL A 118 -22.23 18.78 9.91
N LYS A 119 -21.22 19.28 9.18
CA LYS A 119 -21.36 20.28 8.13
C LYS A 119 -20.76 19.77 6.83
N ASP A 120 -21.53 19.91 5.76
CA ASP A 120 -21.16 19.55 4.40
C ASP A 120 -20.78 20.81 3.60
N TRP A 121 -19.49 20.92 3.26
CA TRP A 121 -18.97 22.04 2.49
C TRP A 121 -19.59 22.11 1.08
N LYS A 122 -19.97 20.97 0.48
CA LYS A 122 -20.57 20.93 -0.86
C LYS A 122 -21.99 21.49 -0.86
N LYS A 123 -22.64 21.53 0.30
CA LYS A 123 -23.94 22.18 0.54
C LYS A 123 -23.82 23.62 1.03
N GLY A 124 -22.60 24.15 1.16
CA GLY A 124 -22.36 25.52 1.64
C GLY A 124 -22.57 25.69 3.15
N GLU A 125 -22.58 24.61 3.92
CA GLU A 125 -22.78 24.65 5.38
C GLU A 125 -21.49 25.03 6.13
N CYS A 126 -20.34 24.91 5.48
CA CYS A 126 -19.02 25.31 5.96
C CYS A 126 -18.05 25.54 4.79
N ASP A 127 -16.88 26.14 5.08
CA ASP A 127 -15.78 26.22 4.12
C ASP A 127 -15.13 24.84 3.89
N LEU A 128 -14.56 24.61 2.70
CA LEU A 128 -13.71 23.45 2.42
C LEU A 128 -12.33 23.68 3.03
N ILE A 129 -12.05 23.01 4.16
CA ILE A 129 -10.79 23.11 4.92
C ILE A 129 -10.15 21.71 4.95
N PRO A 130 -9.09 21.46 4.16
CA PRO A 130 -8.39 20.18 4.16
C PRO A 130 -7.87 19.79 5.54
N GLY A 131 -8.19 18.58 5.99
CA GLY A 131 -7.83 18.08 7.32
C GLY A 131 -8.79 18.48 8.44
N LYS A 132 -9.93 19.10 8.12
CA LYS A 132 -10.94 19.48 9.11
C LYS A 132 -12.39 19.27 8.64
N THR A 133 -12.77 19.87 7.51
CA THR A 133 -14.10 19.70 6.90
C THR A 133 -14.03 18.94 5.58
N ALA A 134 -12.82 18.62 5.12
CA ALA A 134 -12.50 17.82 3.94
C ALA A 134 -11.25 16.95 4.24
N PRO A 135 -10.92 15.93 3.42
CA PRO A 135 -9.64 15.23 3.55
C PRO A 135 -8.46 16.19 3.42
N HIS A 136 -7.32 15.86 4.02
CA HIS A 136 -6.05 16.50 3.70
C HIS A 136 -5.75 16.33 2.20
N ILE A 137 -5.12 17.34 1.60
CA ILE A 137 -4.65 17.30 0.21
C ILE A 137 -3.12 17.39 0.27
N MET A 138 -2.46 16.28 0.01
CA MET A 138 -1.02 16.11 0.20
C MET A 138 -0.31 16.06 -1.16
N THR A 139 0.86 16.67 -1.26
CA THR A 139 1.77 16.46 -2.40
C THR A 139 2.77 15.36 -2.08
N VAL A 140 2.92 14.39 -2.98
CA VAL A 140 3.84 13.27 -2.85
C VAL A 140 4.73 13.19 -4.09
N GLU A 141 6.04 13.36 -3.88
CA GLU A 141 7.04 13.26 -4.96
C GLU A 141 7.40 11.79 -5.22
N ARG A 142 7.14 11.32 -6.44
CA ARG A 142 7.40 9.94 -6.89
C ARG A 142 8.50 9.95 -7.95
N ASP A 143 9.58 9.23 -7.68
CA ASP A 143 10.64 9.01 -8.67
C ASP A 143 10.44 7.60 -9.25
N TYR A 144 9.67 7.50 -10.32
CA TYR A 144 9.25 6.21 -10.90
C TYR A 144 10.43 5.38 -11.41
N PRO A 145 11.43 5.95 -12.12
CA PRO A 145 12.64 5.20 -12.49
C PRO A 145 13.43 4.65 -11.30
N ALA A 146 13.28 5.23 -10.11
CA ALA A 146 13.94 4.78 -8.89
C ALA A 146 13.09 3.80 -8.04
N THR A 147 11.97 3.29 -8.56
CA THR A 147 11.05 2.42 -7.79
C THR A 147 11.74 1.17 -7.25
N TYR A 148 12.55 0.48 -8.07
CA TYR A 148 13.29 -0.70 -7.65
C TYR A 148 14.30 -0.39 -6.55
N GLU A 149 15.13 0.64 -6.75
CA GLU A 149 16.15 1.04 -5.77
C GLU A 149 15.50 1.45 -4.43
N ARG A 150 14.35 2.12 -4.48
CA ARG A 150 13.57 2.47 -3.28
C ARG A 150 12.94 1.25 -2.61
N PHE A 151 12.46 0.27 -3.37
CA PHE A 151 11.91 -0.97 -2.82
C PHE A 151 12.98 -1.80 -2.10
N THR A 152 14.21 -1.81 -2.60
CA THR A 152 15.33 -2.60 -2.06
C THR A 152 16.20 -1.84 -1.05
N SER A 153 15.72 -0.73 -0.50
CA SER A 153 16.44 0.06 0.49
C SER A 153 15.51 0.59 1.58
N ILE A 154 16.07 0.88 2.75
CA ILE A 154 15.36 1.62 3.80
C ILE A 154 15.46 3.11 3.45
N GLY A 155 14.31 3.77 3.31
CA GLY A 155 14.26 5.18 2.89
C GLY A 155 14.77 6.16 3.98
N PRO A 156 15.23 7.36 3.58
CA PRO A 156 15.85 8.33 4.49
C PRO A 156 14.88 9.00 5.47
N LEU A 157 13.56 8.78 5.33
CA LEU A 157 12.56 9.41 6.20
C LEU A 157 12.60 8.88 7.63
N MET A 158 13.07 7.65 7.84
CA MET A 158 13.27 7.08 9.17
C MET A 158 14.26 7.91 10.01
N GLU A 159 15.27 8.49 9.36
CA GLU A 159 16.25 9.37 10.01
C GLU A 159 15.79 10.83 10.04
N LYS A 160 15.23 11.32 8.93
CA LYS A 160 14.85 12.73 8.79
C LYS A 160 13.62 13.12 9.59
N ILE A 161 12.62 12.23 9.65
CA ILE A 161 11.33 12.48 10.32
C ILE A 161 11.25 11.67 11.63
N GLY A 162 11.76 10.45 11.64
CA GLY A 162 11.64 9.51 12.77
C GLY A 162 10.67 8.38 12.47
N ASN A 163 10.16 7.75 13.53
CA ASN A 163 9.14 6.71 13.46
C ASN A 163 8.01 7.00 14.46
N GLY A 164 6.88 6.34 14.31
CA GLY A 164 5.76 6.52 15.21
C GLY A 164 4.50 5.77 14.76
N GLY A 165 3.47 5.92 15.57
CA GLY A 165 2.15 5.32 15.37
C GLY A 165 1.33 5.46 16.65
N LYS A 166 0.00 5.34 16.55
CA LYS A 166 -0.89 5.43 17.71
C LYS A 166 -0.68 6.71 18.55
N GLY A 167 -0.60 7.86 17.87
CA GLY A 167 -0.54 9.18 18.51
C GLY A 167 0.81 9.59 19.10
N ILE A 168 1.84 8.75 18.96
CA ILE A 168 3.19 9.02 19.48
C ILE A 168 4.25 8.91 18.39
N ALA A 169 5.35 9.64 18.58
CA ALA A 169 6.51 9.63 17.71
C ALA A 169 7.79 9.53 18.54
N TRP A 170 8.82 8.90 17.96
CA TRP A 170 10.14 8.75 18.56
C TRP A 170 11.24 8.78 17.51
N ASN A 171 12.44 9.17 17.93
CA ASN A 171 13.61 9.12 17.08
C ASN A 171 14.07 7.66 16.89
N THR A 172 14.38 7.28 15.65
CA THR A 172 14.77 5.90 15.31
C THR A 172 16.01 5.91 14.40
N PRO A 173 17.15 6.43 14.89
CA PRO A 173 18.35 6.57 14.09
C PRO A 173 18.87 5.19 13.67
N GLU A 174 19.52 5.14 12.50
CA GLU A 174 20.15 3.92 11.99
C GLU A 174 21.13 3.36 13.04
N ARG A 175 20.83 2.16 13.55
CA ARG A 175 21.73 1.46 14.45
C ARG A 175 22.78 0.80 13.57
N ASN A 176 23.99 1.37 13.50
CA ASN A 176 25.15 0.72 12.89
C ASN A 176 25.24 -0.74 13.37
N GLY A 177 24.94 -1.69 12.48
CA GLY A 177 25.22 -3.12 12.64
C GLY A 177 24.31 -3.90 13.58
N LEU A 178 23.31 -4.58 13.01
CA LEU A 178 22.97 -5.95 13.41
C LEU A 178 23.07 -6.81 12.15
N ALA A 179 24.30 -7.24 11.84
CA ALA A 179 24.50 -8.49 11.15
C ALA A 179 24.05 -9.59 12.12
N ALA A 180 23.02 -10.33 11.73
CA ALA A 180 22.74 -11.67 12.21
C ALA A 180 22.75 -12.58 10.99
#